data_AF-A0A2D2BWX2-F1
#
_entry.id   AF-A0A2D2BWX2-F1
#
_cell.length_a   1.000
_cell.length_b   1.000
_cell.length_c   1.000
_cell.angle_alpha   90.00
_cell.angle_beta   90.00
_cell.angle_gamma   90.00
#
_symmetry.space_group_name_H-M   'P 1'
#
loop_
_entity.id
_entity.type
_entity.pdbx_description
1 polymer ?
#
loop_
_entity_poly.entity_id
_entity_poly.type
_entity_poly.pdbx_seq_one_letter_code
_entity_poly.pdbx_strand_id
1 'polypeptide(L)'
;MPRLIASTRLCLTNRPIEWLALPGDVAAWSRLAWLLSLGKRRAREGSCHIDRADLEAACTGSILIALLPDPMETPLRMASRSGTTSPGWHGAFPDAAFCAPHRSMTGAINRQIDQLADLAQGAGIAMVAVGDVLVHRATRRP
;
A
#
# COMPACT_ATOMS: atom_id res chain seq x y z
N MET A 1 -1.30 22.17 17.60
CA MET A 1 -0.06 21.38 17.79
C MET A 1 -0.03 20.25 16.77
N PRO A 2 1.15 19.90 16.21
CA PRO A 2 1.26 18.78 15.27
C PRO A 2 0.96 17.45 15.98
N ARG A 3 0.25 16.54 15.29
CA ARG A 3 -0.03 15.17 15.75
C ARG A 3 0.89 14.19 15.03
N LEU A 4 1.56 13.32 15.77
CA LEU A 4 2.33 12.22 15.20
C LEU A 4 1.38 11.13 14.70
N ILE A 5 1.58 10.64 13.48
CA ILE A 5 0.87 9.50 12.92
C ILE A 5 1.91 8.42 12.65
N ALA A 6 1.84 7.31 13.39
CA ALA A 6 2.68 6.16 13.12
C ALA A 6 2.20 5.47 11.84
N SER A 7 3.13 5.03 11.00
CA SER A 7 2.82 4.29 9.78
C SER A 7 4.03 3.48 9.32
N THR A 8 3.80 2.52 8.43
CA THR A 8 4.89 1.82 7.73
C THR A 8 4.49 1.52 6.29
N ARG A 9 5.49 1.48 5.42
CA ARG A 9 5.36 0.95 4.06
C ARG A 9 5.66 -0.56 4.09
N LEU A 10 4.80 -1.35 3.48
CA LEU A 10 4.87 -2.81 3.42
C LEU A 10 4.98 -3.23 1.95
N CYS A 11 6.07 -3.91 1.63
CA CYS A 11 6.28 -4.52 0.32
C CYS A 11 6.03 -6.02 0.48
N LEU A 12 5.00 -6.54 -0.19
CA LEU A 12 4.67 -7.96 -0.12
C LEU A 12 5.57 -8.77 -1.06
N THR A 13 5.96 -9.95 -0.61
CA THR A 13 6.82 -10.86 -1.39
C THR A 13 6.14 -11.24 -2.70
N ASN A 14 6.87 -11.13 -3.82
CA ASN A 14 6.38 -11.45 -5.17
C ASN A 14 5.09 -10.73 -5.59
N ARG A 15 4.82 -9.53 -5.06
CA ARG A 15 3.67 -8.71 -5.45
C ARG A 15 4.14 -7.31 -5.86
N PRO A 16 3.56 -6.75 -6.95
CA PRO A 16 3.94 -5.43 -7.43
C PRO A 16 3.29 -4.28 -6.63
N ILE A 17 2.28 -4.58 -5.82
CA ILE A 17 1.55 -3.56 -5.05
C ILE A 17 2.14 -3.44 -3.66
N GLU A 18 2.52 -2.22 -3.32
CA GLU A 18 2.98 -1.84 -2.00
C GLU A 18 1.86 -1.19 -1.20
N TRP A 19 2.00 -1.22 0.13
CA TRP A 19 0.95 -0.78 1.04
C TRP A 19 1.49 0.19 2.08
N LEU A 20 0.74 1.24 2.39
CA LEU A 20 0.94 2.01 3.61
C LEU A 20 -0.05 1.51 4.67
N ALA A 21 0.48 1.08 5.82
CA ALA A 21 -0.32 0.68 6.96
C ALA A 21 -0.24 1.76 8.05
N LEU A 22 -1.40 2.29 8.42
CA LEU A 22 -1.57 3.32 9.44
C LEU A 22 -2.41 2.72 10.58
N PRO A 23 -1.78 2.27 11.68
CA PRO A 23 -2.52 1.71 12.80
C PRO A 23 -3.40 2.77 13.47
N GLY A 24 -4.67 2.42 13.73
CA GLY A 24 -5.64 3.32 14.38
C GLY A 24 -5.49 3.38 15.90
N ASP A 25 -4.90 2.35 16.51
CA ASP A 25 -4.74 2.22 17.96
C ASP A 25 -3.43 1.50 18.35
N VAL A 26 -3.19 1.40 19.66
CA VAL A 26 -1.99 0.76 20.24
C VAL A 26 -1.95 -0.75 19.94
N ALA A 27 -3.11 -1.41 19.82
CA ALA A 27 -3.18 -2.84 19.54
C ALA A 27 -2.82 -3.12 18.06
N ALA A 28 -3.30 -2.30 17.14
CA ALA A 28 -2.95 -2.31 15.71
C ALA A 28 -1.47 -2.02 15.51
N TRP A 29 -0.92 -1.04 16.25
CA TRP A 29 0.52 -0.79 16.27
C TRP A 29 1.31 -2.02 16.72
N SER A 30 0.86 -2.69 17.78
CA SER A 30 1.54 -3.87 18.32
C SER A 30 1.54 -5.04 17.32
N ARG A 31 0.40 -5.28 16.64
CA ARG A 31 0.30 -6.28 15.57
C ARG A 31 1.21 -5.96 14.38
N LEU A 32 1.25 -4.70 13.97
CA LEU A 32 2.10 -4.23 12.88
C LEU A 32 3.60 -4.36 13.20
N ALA A 33 4.01 -4.01 14.42
CA ALA A 33 5.39 -4.18 14.86
C ALA A 33 5.79 -5.67 14.93
N TRP A 34 4.86 -6.53 15.34
CA TRP A 34 5.07 -7.98 15.32
C TRP A 34 5.19 -8.52 13.88
N LEU A 35 4.34 -8.08 12.95
CA LEU A 35 4.43 -8.42 11.52
C LEU A 35 5.81 -8.09 10.94
N LEU A 36 6.34 -6.90 11.21
CA LEU A 36 7.67 -6.51 10.74
C LEU A 36 8.77 -7.39 11.35
N SER A 37 8.62 -7.77 12.62
CA SER A 37 9.56 -8.67 13.30
C SER A 37 9.52 -10.07 12.71
N LEU A 38 8.32 -10.58 12.41
CA LEU A 38 8.11 -11.86 11.75
C LEU A 38 8.75 -11.87 10.35
N GLY A 39 8.48 -10.84 9.55
CA GLY A 39 9.00 -10.77 8.18
C GLY A 39 10.52 -10.68 8.12
N LYS A 40 11.15 -9.95 9.05
CA LYS A 40 12.62 -9.91 9.17
C LYS A 40 13.20 -11.27 9.58
N ARG A 41 12.57 -12.01 10.50
CA ARG A 41 13.04 -13.34 10.92
C ARG A 41 12.98 -14.37 9.79
N ARG A 42 12.02 -14.23 8.88
CA ARG A 42 11.84 -15.12 7.72
C ARG A 42 12.80 -14.83 6.56
N ALA A 43 13.51 -13.71 6.60
CA ALA A 43 14.33 -13.24 5.50
C ALA A 43 15.82 -13.28 5.85
N ARG A 44 16.67 -13.27 4.83
CA ARG A 44 18.12 -13.05 5.00
C ARG A 44 18.36 -11.58 5.34
N GLU A 45 19.54 -11.31 5.89
CA GLU A 45 19.95 -9.97 6.33
C GLU A 45 19.62 -8.88 5.30
N GLY A 46 19.01 -7.78 5.77
CA GLY A 46 18.58 -6.66 4.93
C GLY A 46 17.23 -6.82 4.21
N SER A 47 16.58 -7.98 4.31
CA SER A 47 15.27 -8.24 3.66
C SER A 47 14.14 -8.41 4.69
N CYS A 48 12.89 -8.31 4.22
CA CYS A 48 11.69 -8.56 5.03
C CYS A 48 10.67 -9.32 4.18
N HIS A 49 10.34 -10.55 4.56
CA HIS A 49 9.42 -11.42 3.83
C HIS A 49 8.05 -11.42 4.49
N ILE A 50 7.14 -10.63 3.93
CA ILE A 50 5.74 -10.54 4.35
C ILE A 50 4.88 -11.03 3.18
N ASP A 51 3.90 -11.88 3.46
CA ASP A 51 2.90 -12.31 2.48
C ASP A 51 1.53 -11.67 2.75
N ARG A 52 0.57 -11.98 1.88
CA ARG A 52 -0.79 -11.45 1.98
C ARG A 52 -1.54 -11.95 3.23
N ALA A 53 -1.35 -13.21 3.62
CA ALA A 53 -2.02 -13.76 4.79
C ALA A 53 -1.52 -13.09 6.07
N ASP A 54 -0.22 -12.80 6.15
CA ASP A 54 0.34 -12.04 7.27
C ASP A 54 -0.24 -10.61 7.33
N LEU A 55 -0.41 -9.94 6.17
CA LEU A 55 -1.04 -8.62 6.08
C LEU A 55 -2.48 -8.65 6.61
N GLU A 56 -3.29 -9.60 6.12
CA GLU A 56 -4.68 -9.84 6.54
C GLU A 56 -4.80 -10.08 8.05
N ALA A 57 -3.90 -10.88 8.62
CA ALA A 57 -3.92 -11.19 10.04
C ALA A 57 -3.49 -10.00 10.93
N ALA A 58 -2.50 -9.23 10.49
CA ALA A 58 -1.87 -8.20 11.34
C ALA A 58 -2.48 -6.81 11.19
N CYS A 59 -3.07 -6.47 10.04
CA CYS A 59 -3.52 -5.11 9.74
C CYS A 59 -4.96 -4.80 10.16
N THR A 60 -5.63 -5.70 10.89
CA THR A 60 -6.94 -5.42 11.51
C THR A 60 -6.86 -4.15 12.37
N GLY A 61 -7.82 -3.23 12.19
CA GLY A 61 -7.84 -1.93 12.88
C GLY A 61 -6.81 -0.92 12.36
N SER A 62 -6.18 -1.20 11.21
CA SER A 62 -5.31 -0.25 10.52
C SER A 62 -5.98 0.25 9.25
N ILE A 63 -5.70 1.51 8.89
CA ILE A 63 -5.99 2.03 7.56
C ILE A 63 -4.91 1.51 6.62
N LEU A 64 -5.32 0.95 5.49
CA LEU A 64 -4.45 0.45 4.44
C LEU A 64 -4.61 1.32 3.19
N ILE A 65 -3.49 1.80 2.67
CA ILE A 65 -3.46 2.55 1.41
C ILE A 65 -2.61 1.76 0.44
N ALA A 66 -3.22 1.24 -0.63
CA ALA A 66 -2.49 0.58 -1.68
C ALA A 66 -1.87 1.59 -2.64
N LEU A 67 -0.57 1.46 -2.85
CA LEU A 67 0.18 2.26 -3.81
C LEU A 67 0.11 1.57 -5.16
N LEU A 68 -0.77 2.08 -6.03
CA LEU A 68 -1.01 1.50 -7.34
C LEU A 68 0.12 1.90 -8.30
N PRO A 69 0.78 0.92 -8.94
CA PRO A 69 1.80 1.20 -9.96
C PRO A 69 1.15 1.87 -11.18
N ASP A 70 1.99 2.37 -12.11
CA ASP A 70 1.50 2.91 -13.37
C ASP A 70 0.63 1.88 -14.10
N PRO A 71 -0.66 2.17 -14.39
CA PRO A 71 -1.52 1.25 -15.12
C PRO A 71 -1.05 0.98 -16.55
N MET A 72 -0.18 1.83 -17.12
CA MET A 72 0.43 1.63 -18.43
C MET A 72 1.61 0.64 -18.40
N GLU A 73 2.43 0.68 -17.36
CA GLU A 73 3.55 -0.25 -17.18
C GLU A 73 3.11 -1.56 -16.55
N THR A 74 2.19 -1.49 -15.59
CA THR A 74 1.60 -2.63 -14.91
C THR A 74 0.08 -2.56 -15.07
N PRO A 75 -0.46 -3.05 -16.21
CA PRO A 75 -1.89 -3.16 -16.41
C PRO A 75 -2.54 -3.82 -15.20
N LEU A 76 -3.44 -3.11 -14.51
CA LEU A 76 -4.12 -3.60 -13.30
C LEU A 76 -4.93 -4.89 -13.55
N ARG A 77 -5.16 -5.25 -14.83
CA ARG A 77 -5.61 -6.60 -15.24
C ARG A 77 -4.68 -7.73 -14.78
N MET A 78 -3.37 -7.48 -14.60
CA MET A 78 -2.43 -8.43 -14.00
C MET A 78 -2.61 -8.57 -12.48
N ALA A 79 -3.14 -7.55 -11.81
CA ALA A 79 -3.60 -7.68 -10.42
C ALA A 79 -4.86 -8.56 -10.32
N SER A 80 -5.70 -8.58 -11.37
CA SER A 80 -6.87 -9.47 -11.48
C SER A 80 -6.53 -10.89 -11.99
N ARG A 81 -5.46 -11.08 -12.79
CA ARG A 81 -5.04 -12.42 -13.29
C ARG A 81 -4.33 -13.27 -12.23
N SER A 82 -4.02 -12.73 -11.05
CA SER A 82 -3.80 -13.54 -9.84
C SER A 82 -5.16 -14.00 -9.26
N GLY A 83 -5.91 -14.71 -10.10
CA GLY A 83 -6.98 -15.64 -9.74
C GLY A 83 -8.11 -15.16 -8.82
N THR A 84 -8.65 -13.94 -8.94
CA THR A 84 -9.86 -13.61 -8.17
C THR A 84 -10.76 -12.59 -8.86
N THR A 85 -11.76 -13.12 -9.59
CA THR A 85 -13.14 -12.60 -9.52
C THR A 85 -13.71 -13.02 -8.16
N SER A 86 -13.09 -12.55 -7.08
CA SER A 86 -13.58 -12.74 -5.72
C SER A 86 -13.60 -11.38 -5.04
N PRO A 87 -14.35 -11.20 -3.95
CA PRO A 87 -14.34 -9.99 -3.14
C PRO A 87 -13.00 -9.88 -2.38
N GLY A 88 -11.87 -9.77 -3.09
CA GLY A 88 -10.54 -9.98 -2.52
C GLY A 88 -9.92 -8.75 -1.85
N TRP A 89 -10.45 -7.55 -2.07
CA TRP A 89 -9.89 -6.32 -1.49
C TRP A 89 -10.86 -5.70 -0.50
N HIS A 90 -12.11 -5.50 -0.93
CA HIS A 90 -13.20 -5.09 -0.04
C HIS A 90 -13.59 -6.17 0.97
N GLY A 91 -13.45 -7.46 0.68
CA GLY A 91 -13.85 -8.51 1.62
C GLY A 91 -12.95 -8.62 2.85
N ALA A 92 -11.65 -8.31 2.72
CA ALA A 92 -10.69 -8.35 3.82
C ALA A 92 -10.62 -7.02 4.59
N PHE A 93 -10.85 -5.88 3.91
CA PHE A 93 -10.68 -4.54 4.50
C PHE A 93 -11.72 -3.53 3.97
N PRO A 94 -13.03 -3.73 4.21
CA PRO A 94 -14.09 -2.96 3.54
C PRO A 94 -14.08 -1.47 3.89
N ASP A 95 -13.82 -1.09 5.14
CA ASP A 95 -14.01 0.29 5.63
C ASP A 95 -12.70 1.08 5.78
N ALA A 96 -11.55 0.46 5.49
CA ALA A 96 -10.23 1.01 5.80
C ALA A 96 -9.24 0.93 4.64
N ALA A 97 -9.69 0.55 3.44
CA ALA A 97 -8.86 0.42 2.25
C ALA A 97 -9.02 1.64 1.32
N PHE A 98 -7.90 2.31 1.05
CA PHE A 98 -7.78 3.38 0.06
C PHE A 98 -6.75 2.99 -1.00
N CYS A 99 -6.75 3.71 -2.12
CA CYS A 99 -5.68 3.62 -3.10
C CYS A 99 -5.00 4.97 -3.33
N ALA A 100 -3.75 4.95 -3.78
CA ALA A 100 -2.98 6.13 -4.11
C ALA A 100 -2.03 5.84 -5.28
N PRO A 101 -1.67 6.84 -6.09
CA PRO A 101 -0.63 6.68 -7.11
C PRO A 101 0.73 6.35 -6.46
N HIS A 102 1.46 5.42 -7.06
CA HIS A 102 2.83 5.10 -6.66
C HIS A 102 3.83 6.14 -7.17
N ARG A 103 4.88 6.44 -6.39
CA ARG A 103 5.91 7.44 -6.72
C ARG A 103 6.69 7.17 -8.01
N SER A 104 6.79 5.90 -8.43
CA SER A 104 7.50 5.54 -9.67
C SER A 104 6.78 6.01 -10.94
N MET A 105 5.56 6.56 -10.83
CA MET A 105 4.88 7.20 -11.95
C MET A 105 5.74 8.35 -12.50
N THR A 106 6.21 8.18 -13.73
CA THR A 106 6.96 9.19 -14.46
C THR A 106 6.20 9.59 -15.72
N GLY A 107 6.43 10.82 -16.20
CA GLY A 107 5.81 11.33 -17.43
C GLY A 107 4.46 11.99 -17.21
N ALA A 108 3.41 11.50 -17.90
CA ALA A 108 2.09 12.12 -17.98
C ALA A 108 1.24 11.90 -16.72
N ILE A 109 1.74 12.41 -15.58
CA ILE A 109 1.20 12.13 -14.24
C ILE A 109 -0.28 12.46 -14.09
N ASN A 110 -0.78 13.52 -14.74
CA ASN A 110 -2.20 13.86 -14.68
C ASN A 110 -3.06 12.78 -15.33
N ARG A 111 -2.70 12.32 -16.54
CA ARG A 111 -3.42 11.24 -17.24
C ARG A 111 -3.35 9.92 -16.47
N GLN A 112 -2.20 9.62 -15.87
CA GLN A 112 -2.00 8.46 -15.03
C GLN A 112 -2.90 8.49 -13.79
N ILE A 113 -3.02 9.64 -13.12
CA ILE A 113 -3.92 9.85 -11.99
C ILE A 113 -5.38 9.72 -12.43
N ASP A 114 -5.78 10.31 -13.57
CA ASP A 114 -7.14 10.20 -14.09
C ASP A 114 -7.53 8.74 -14.34
N GLN A 115 -6.64 7.95 -14.96
CA GLN A 115 -6.87 6.51 -15.17
C GLN A 115 -6.98 5.73 -13.87
N LEU A 116 -6.16 6.06 -12.87
CA LEU A 116 -6.29 5.45 -11.55
C LEU A 116 -7.60 5.85 -10.86
N ALA A 117 -8.06 7.09 -11.03
CA ALA A 117 -9.34 7.55 -10.52
C ALA A 117 -10.50 6.77 -11.12
N ASP A 118 -10.50 6.55 -12.44
CA ASP A 118 -11.51 5.75 -13.12
C ASP A 118 -11.54 4.29 -12.60
N LEU A 119 -10.37 3.70 -12.38
CA LEU A 119 -10.25 2.33 -11.86
C LEU A 119 -10.69 2.23 -10.39
N ALA A 120 -10.33 3.23 -9.57
CA ALA A 120 -10.76 3.33 -8.19
C ALA A 120 -12.28 3.47 -8.10
N GLN A 121 -12.88 4.32 -8.95
CA GLN A 121 -14.32 4.51 -9.04
C GLN A 121 -15.03 3.23 -9.48
N GLY A 122 -14.52 2.54 -10.51
CA GLY A 122 -15.07 1.26 -10.96
C GLY A 122 -14.98 0.14 -9.91
N ALA A 123 -14.00 0.23 -9.00
CA ALA A 123 -13.83 -0.70 -7.89
C ALA A 123 -14.59 -0.30 -6.62
N GLY A 124 -15.13 0.93 -6.52
CA GLY A 124 -15.76 1.45 -5.30
C GLY A 124 -14.76 1.83 -4.19
N ILE A 125 -13.49 2.07 -4.52
CA ILE A 125 -12.43 2.39 -3.57
C ILE A 125 -12.12 3.89 -3.62
N ALA A 126 -11.99 4.53 -2.46
CA ALA A 126 -11.61 5.94 -2.39
C ALA A 126 -10.11 6.13 -2.66
N MET A 127 -9.77 7.17 -3.44
CA MET A 127 -8.39 7.53 -3.74
C MET A 127 -7.88 8.64 -2.81
N VAL A 128 -6.63 8.54 -2.37
CA VAL A 128 -5.95 9.51 -1.52
C VAL A 128 -4.65 9.99 -2.15
N ALA A 129 -4.32 11.28 -1.94
CA ALA A 129 -3.06 11.84 -2.40
C ALA A 129 -1.93 11.48 -1.44
N VAL A 130 -0.81 10.98 -1.98
CA VAL A 130 0.39 10.59 -1.21
C VAL A 130 1.62 11.27 -1.80
N GLY A 131 2.44 11.90 -0.93
CA GLY A 131 3.62 12.64 -1.36
C GLY A 131 4.92 11.82 -1.46
N ASP A 132 4.96 10.62 -0.86
CA ASP A 132 6.13 9.72 -0.79
C ASP A 132 7.47 10.47 -0.57
N VAL A 133 7.50 11.23 0.53
CA VAL A 133 8.54 12.20 0.85
C VAL A 133 9.84 11.49 1.24
N LEU A 134 10.85 11.55 0.36
CA LEU A 134 12.19 10.98 0.63
C LEU A 134 13.16 11.98 1.25
N VAL A 135 12.95 13.27 1.01
CA VAL A 135 13.81 14.36 1.51
C VAL A 135 12.94 15.54 1.96
N HIS A 136 13.36 16.21 3.04
CA HIS A 136 12.62 17.35 3.60
C HIS A 136 12.74 18.63 2.74
N ARG A 137 13.72 18.70 1.83
CA ARG A 137 13.94 19.83 0.91
C ARG A 137 14.36 19.31 -0.46
N ALA A 138 13.81 19.90 -1.51
CA ALA A 138 14.11 19.54 -2.89
C ALA A 138 15.61 19.63 -3.23
N THR A 139 16.32 20.60 -2.62
CA THR A 139 17.77 20.82 -2.81
C THR A 139 18.67 19.70 -2.27
N ARG A 140 18.12 18.72 -1.55
CA ARG A 140 18.87 17.55 -1.04
C ARG A 140 18.70 16.29 -1.88
N ARG A 141 18.08 16.39 -3.05
CA ARG A 141 18.01 15.27 -4.00
C ARG A 141 19.43 15.04 -4.55
N PRO A 142 20.02 13.84 -4.39
CA PRO A 142 21.33 13.51 -4.96
C PRO A 142 21.29 13.47 -6.48
#